data_AF-A0A482ZBR2-F1
#
_entry.id   AF-A0A482ZBR2-F1
#
_cell.length_a   1.000
_cell.length_b   1.000
_cell.length_c   1.000
_cell.angle_alpha   90.00
_cell.angle_beta   90.00
_cell.angle_gamma   90.00
#
_symmetry.space_group_name_H-M   'P 1'
#
loop_
_entity.id
_entity.type
_entity.pdbx_description
1 polymer ?
#
loop_
_entity_poly.entity_id
_entity_poly.type
_entity_poly.pdbx_seq_one_letter_code
_entity_poly.pdbx_strand_id
1 'polypeptide(L)' 'MKANFKMVMVNKQSNSTGLQLADLIARPIGLNCLRPEQENKSFEVIKERIVSNKVFPDNTKPL' A
#
# COMPACT_ATOMS: atom_id res chain seq x y z
N MET A 1 -12.64 20.95 8.56
CA MET A 1 -13.21 19.66 8.99
C MET A 1 -12.36 19.12 10.15
N LYS A 2 -12.90 19.01 11.37
CA LYS A 2 -12.12 18.57 12.55
C LYS A 2 -12.09 17.05 12.59
N ALA A 3 -10.98 16.42 12.22
CA ALA A 3 -10.85 14.97 12.26
C ALA A 3 -10.64 14.52 13.71
N ASN A 4 -11.63 13.81 14.28
CA ASN A 4 -11.56 13.28 15.64
C ASN A 4 -10.75 11.96 15.64
N PHE A 5 -9.43 12.05 15.75
CA PHE A 5 -8.58 10.88 15.97
C PHE A 5 -8.56 10.55 17.46
N LYS A 6 -8.96 9.33 17.81
CA LYS A 6 -8.86 8.78 19.18
C LYS A 6 -7.70 7.80 19.22
N MET A 7 -6.75 8.04 20.13
CA MET A 7 -5.66 7.09 20.38
C MET A 7 -6.23 5.81 21.00
N VAL A 8 -5.89 4.65 20.43
CA VAL A 8 -6.28 3.32 20.92
C VAL A 8 -5.01 2.50 21.10
N MET A 9 -4.83 1.90 22.28
CA MET A 9 -3.71 1.00 22.58
C MET A 9 -4.18 -0.44 22.40
N VAL A 10 -3.49 -1.19 21.54
CA VAL A 10 -3.79 -2.60 21.24
C VAL A 10 -2.52 -3.43 21.30
N ASN A 11 -2.66 -4.77 21.37
CA ASN A 11 -1.53 -5.68 21.29
C ASN A 11 -0.81 -5.50 19.94
N LYS A 12 0.53 -5.54 19.95
CA LYS A 12 1.36 -5.45 18.75
C LYS A 12 1.01 -6.51 17.69
N GLN A 13 0.51 -7.68 18.11
CA GLN A 13 0.03 -8.73 17.21
C GLN A 13 -1.08 -8.24 16.28
N SER A 14 -1.89 -7.26 16.70
CA SER A 14 -2.93 -6.67 15.85
C SER A 14 -2.37 -6.03 14.57
N ASN A 15 -1.08 -5.63 14.56
CA ASN A 15 -0.42 -5.10 13.37
C ASN A 15 0.15 -6.19 12.44
N SER A 16 0.20 -7.45 12.88
CA SER A 16 0.79 -8.56 12.12
C SER A 16 0.08 -8.81 10.80
N THR A 17 -1.25 -8.70 10.78
CA THR A 17 -2.05 -8.89 9.55
C THR A 17 -1.73 -7.81 8.51
N GLY A 18 -1.53 -6.57 8.96
CA GLY A 18 -1.13 -5.46 8.08
C GLY A 18 0.26 -5.68 7.47
N LEU A 19 1.21 -6.19 8.27
CA LEU A 19 2.54 -6.53 7.79
C LEU A 19 2.51 -7.67 6.77
N GLN A 20 1.76 -8.74 7.05
CA GLN A 20 1.60 -9.86 6.11
C GLN A 20 1.01 -9.41 4.77
N LEU A 21 0.01 -8.52 4.81
CA LEU A 21 -0.56 -7.94 3.59
C LEU A 21 0.48 -7.10 2.85
N ALA A 22 1.27 -6.29 3.55
CA ALA A 22 2.34 -5.51 2.95
C ALA A 22 3.37 -6.41 2.25
N ASP A 23 3.77 -7.51 2.89
CA ASP A 23 4.73 -8.47 2.33
C ASP A 23 4.20 -9.16 1.07
N LEU A 24 2.91 -9.54 1.06
CA LEU A 24 2.24 -10.15 -0.09
C LEU A 24 2.19 -9.22 -1.30
N ILE A 25 2.08 -7.91 -1.09
CA ILE A 25 2.08 -6.90 -2.16
C ILE A 25 3.50 -6.51 -2.58
N ALA A 26 4.43 -6.40 -1.63
CA ALA A 26 5.81 -5.99 -1.89
C ALA A 26 6.56 -7.01 -2.77
N ARG A 27 6.36 -8.31 -2.51
CA ARG A 27 7.04 -9.39 -3.24
C ARG A 27 6.84 -9.35 -4.77
N PRO A 28 5.60 -9.35 -5.30
CA PRO A 28 5.38 -9.31 -6.75
C PRO A 28 5.89 -8.01 -7.39
N ILE A 29 5.80 -6.87 -6.69
CA ILE A 29 6.38 -5.59 -7.16
C ILE A 29 7.90 -5.72 -7.28
N GLY A 30 8.57 -6.17 -6.22
CA GLY A 30 10.02 -6.34 -6.21
C GLY A 30 10.49 -7.31 -7.28
N LEU A 31 9.78 -8.42 -7.50
CA LEU A 31 10.09 -9.37 -8.55
C LEU A 31 9.98 -8.75 -9.95
N ASN A 32 8.92 -7.97 -10.20
CA ASN A 32 8.74 -7.26 -11.46
C ASN A 32 9.85 -6.21 -11.71
N CYS A 33 10.30 -5.51 -10.66
CA CYS A 33 11.41 -4.56 -10.75
C CYS A 33 12.76 -5.23 -11.01
N LEU A 34 13.04 -6.35 -10.33
CA LEU A 34 14.33 -7.03 -10.40
C LEU A 34 14.46 -7.96 -11.62
N ARG A 35 13.34 -8.50 -12.12
CA ARG A 35 13.30 -9.47 -13.22
C ARG A 35 12.15 -9.15 -14.20
N PRO A 36 12.28 -8.07 -14.97
CA PRO A 36 11.20 -7.57 -15.83
C PRO A 36 10.83 -8.51 -16.98
N GLU A 37 11.75 -9.36 -17.44
CA GLU A 37 11.49 -10.34 -18.52
C GLU A 37 10.74 -11.59 -18.05
N GLN A 38 10.66 -11.81 -16.72
CA GLN A 38 9.98 -12.97 -16.16
C GLN A 38 8.48 -12.69 -16.01
N GLU A 39 7.64 -13.57 -16.55
CA GLU A 39 6.18 -13.44 -16.40
C GLU A 39 5.78 -13.41 -14.91
N ASN A 40 5.01 -12.39 -14.52
CA ASN A 40 4.60 -12.17 -13.15
C ASN A 40 3.09 -11.92 -13.05
N LYS A 41 2.31 -13.02 -13.08
CA LYS A 41 0.84 -12.98 -12.98
C LYS A 41 0.36 -12.28 -11.70
N SER A 42 1.07 -12.45 -10.59
CA SER A 42 0.74 -11.80 -9.33
C SER A 42 0.87 -10.28 -9.42
N PHE A 43 1.89 -9.77 -10.13
CA PHE A 43 2.04 -8.33 -10.40
C PHE A 43 0.92 -7.82 -11.31
N GLU A 44 0.60 -8.54 -12.39
CA GLU A 44 -0.47 -8.11 -13.31
C GLU A 44 -1.83 -7.97 -12.62
N VAL A 45 -2.16 -8.87 -11.68
CA VAL A 45 -3.40 -8.79 -10.90
C VAL A 45 -3.46 -7.54 -9.99
N ILE A 46 -2.32 -7.14 -9.40
CA ILE A 46 -2.30 -6.02 -8.44
C ILE A 46 -2.01 -4.67 -9.09
N LYS A 47 -1.45 -4.66 -10.31
CA LYS A 47 -1.00 -3.45 -11.02
C LYS A 47 -2.10 -2.40 -11.14
N GLU A 48 -3.33 -2.80 -11.43
CA GLU A 48 -4.49 -1.90 -11.52
C GLU A 48 -4.91 -1.28 -10.18
N ARG A 49 -4.48 -1.88 -9.05
CA ARG A 49 -4.81 -1.46 -7.68
C ARG A 49 -3.74 -0.59 -7.03
N ILE A 50 -2.56 -0.46 -7.64
CA ILE A 50 -1.52 0.48 -7.19
C ILE A 50 -1.97 1.88 -7.64
N VAL A 51 -2.92 2.46 -6.92
CA VAL A 51 -3.55 3.73 -7.27
C VAL A 51 -2.57 4.89 -7.10
N SER A 52 -2.61 5.82 -8.04
CA SER A 52 -1.83 7.06 -8.15
C SER A 52 -1.68 7.78 -6.80
N ASN A 53 -0.44 8.18 -6.49
CA ASN A 53 -0.06 8.96 -5.31
C ASN A 53 -1.16 9.93 -4.86
N LYS A 54 -1.82 9.61 -3.75
CA LYS A 54 -2.69 10.57 -3.08
C LYS A 54 -1.80 11.52 -2.29
N VAL A 55 -1.34 12.59 -2.95
CA VAL A 55 -0.50 13.61 -2.33
C VAL A 55 -1.33 14.34 -1.28
N PHE A 56 -0.81 14.44 -0.05
CA PHE A 56 -1.40 15.25 1.00
C PHE A 56 -0.39 16.32 1.46
N PRO A 57 -0.77 17.60 1.58
CA PRO A 57 -2.06 18.16 1.16
C PRO A 57 -2.23 18.04 -0.37
N ASP A 58 -3.46 17.82 -0.79
CA ASP A 58 -3.80 17.71 -2.21
C ASP A 58 -3.64 19.09 -2.85
N ASN A 59 -2.47 19.36 -3.44
CA ASN A 59 -2.15 20.64 -4.09
C ASN A 59 -3.07 20.97 -5.27
N THR A 60 -3.95 20.05 -5.68
CA THR A 60 -4.95 20.26 -6.74
C THR A 60 -6.29 20.77 -6.24
N LYS A 61 -6.48 20.87 -4.91
CA LYS A 61 -7.68 21.46 -4.30
C LYS A 61 -7.32 22.80 -3.65
N PRO A 62 -8.01 23.90 -3.98
CA PRO A 62 -7.83 25.15 -3.24
C PRO A 62 -8.21 24.92 -1.77
N LEU A 63 -7.43 25.56 -0.89
CA LEU A 63 -7.58 25.53 0.58
C LEU A 63 -9.00 25.93 1.02
#